data_AF-A0A818MD97-F1
#
_entry.id   AF-A0A818MD97-F1
#
_cell.length_a   1.000
_cell.length_b   1.000
_cell.length_c   1.000
_cell.angle_alpha   90.00
_cell.angle_beta   90.00
_cell.angle_gamma   90.00
#
_symmetry.space_group_name_H-M   'P 1'
#
loop_
_entity.id
_entity.type
_entity.pdbx_description
1 polymer ?
#
loop_
_entity_poly.entity_id
_entity_poly.type
_entity_poly.pdbx_seq_one_letter_code
_entity_poly.pdbx_strand_id
1 'polypeptide(L)'
;MNEIEEVYFLIKFCPRINYLQINHINTMDIELFIKKILYKINNDCNQYLFTLCLRIPTVDDRMLEKLKDIINSNKLLVCYKIKRVFDVIYLQWKNDYHQDFI
;
A
#
# COMPACT_ATOMS: atom_id res chain seq x y z
N MET A 1 15.17 13.43 -0.95
CA MET A 1 13.94 12.99 -1.64
C MET A 1 13.10 12.24 -0.63
N ASN A 2 11.79 12.49 -0.60
CA ASN A 2 10.90 11.86 0.38
C ASN A 2 10.68 10.40 -0.05
N GLU A 3 10.86 9.41 0.84
CA GLU A 3 10.69 7.97 0.51
C GLU A 3 9.31 7.69 -0.14
N ILE A 4 8.31 8.50 0.16
CA ILE A 4 6.97 8.48 -0.46
C ILE A 4 7.00 8.81 -1.96
N GLU A 5 7.82 9.76 -2.36
CA GLU A 5 7.97 10.17 -3.75
C GLU A 5 8.70 9.10 -4.56
N GLU A 6 9.65 8.39 -3.97
CA GLU A 6 10.35 7.28 -4.60
C GLU A 6 9.43 6.08 -4.82
N VAL A 7 8.68 5.69 -3.79
CA VAL A 7 7.65 4.64 -3.91
C VAL A 7 6.62 5.00 -4.96
N TYR A 8 6.19 6.26 -4.97
CA TYR A 8 5.27 6.74 -5.99
C TYR A 8 5.88 6.73 -7.38
N PHE A 9 7.13 7.16 -7.53
CA PHE A 9 7.85 7.11 -8.80
C PHE A 9 7.90 5.68 -9.33
N LEU A 10 8.23 4.71 -8.47
CA LEU A 10 8.22 3.30 -8.83
C LEU A 10 6.83 2.81 -9.26
N ILE A 11 5.77 3.19 -8.53
CA ILE A 11 4.38 2.86 -8.91
C ILE A 11 4.02 3.45 -10.28
N LYS A 12 4.42 4.70 -10.53
CA LYS A 12 4.05 5.45 -11.73
C LYS A 12 4.81 4.99 -12.97
N PHE A 13 6.12 4.82 -12.85
CA PHE A 13 7.02 4.62 -13.98
C PHE A 13 7.41 3.16 -14.20
N CYS A 14 7.04 2.26 -13.29
CA CYS A 14 7.31 0.83 -13.45
C CYS A 14 5.99 0.04 -13.43
N PRO A 15 5.20 0.08 -14.52
CA PRO A 15 3.87 -0.52 -14.62
C PRO A 15 3.85 -2.06 -14.60
N ARG A 16 4.98 -2.70 -14.28
CA ARG A 16 5.07 -4.17 -14.14
C ARG A 16 5.54 -4.58 -12.75
N ILE A 17 5.69 -3.64 -11.83
CA ILE A 17 6.07 -3.96 -10.45
C ILE A 17 4.87 -4.55 -9.74
N ASN A 18 4.84 -5.87 -9.61
CA ASN A 18 3.79 -6.54 -8.85
C ASN A 18 4.05 -6.53 -7.33
N TYR A 19 5.28 -6.25 -6.92
CA TYR A 19 5.74 -6.32 -5.54
C TYR A 19 6.78 -5.24 -5.25
N LEU A 20 6.55 -4.45 -4.20
CA LEU A 20 7.53 -3.51 -3.68
C LEU A 20 7.72 -3.75 -2.18
N GLN A 21 8.97 -3.95 -1.76
CA GLN A 21 9.32 -4.10 -0.35
C GLN A 21 10.06 -2.87 0.16
N ILE A 22 9.51 -2.29 1.22
CA ILE A 22 10.12 -1.16 1.93
C ILE A 22 10.62 -1.69 3.26
N ASN A 23 11.94 -1.71 3.38
CA ASN A 23 12.59 -2.13 4.61
C ASN A 23 12.67 -0.93 5.55
N HIS A 24 11.99 -1.05 6.70
CA HIS A 24 12.30 -0.33 7.93
C HIS A 24 11.80 1.13 8.03
N ILE A 25 10.55 1.29 8.49
CA ILE A 25 9.90 2.59 8.73
C ILE A 25 10.02 3.01 10.21
N ASN A 26 11.24 3.16 10.74
CA ASN A 26 11.42 3.41 12.19
C ASN A 26 11.09 4.84 12.64
N THR A 27 11.01 5.81 11.72
CA THR A 27 10.81 7.24 12.02
C THR A 27 9.74 7.91 11.17
N MET A 28 9.16 7.20 10.21
CA MET A 28 8.12 7.75 9.36
C MET A 28 6.74 7.46 9.97
N ASP A 29 5.88 8.47 9.95
CA ASP A 29 4.48 8.33 10.35
C ASP A 29 3.79 7.37 9.36
N ILE A 30 3.63 6.11 9.79
CA ILE A 30 3.04 5.03 9.01
C ILE A 30 1.60 5.37 8.60
N GLU A 31 0.84 6.04 9.47
CA GLU A 31 -0.53 6.42 9.17
C GLU A 31 -0.55 7.44 8.02
N LEU A 32 0.29 8.47 8.10
CA LEU A 32 0.43 9.47 7.03
C LEU A 32 0.98 8.86 5.74
N PHE A 33 1.94 7.95 5.85
CA PHE A 33 2.52 7.22 4.73
C PHE A 33 1.47 6.43 3.96
N ILE A 34 0.72 5.60 4.68
CA ILE A 34 -0.36 4.78 4.11
C ILE A 34 -1.43 5.68 3.51
N LYS A 35 -1.90 6.71 4.22
CA LYS A 35 -2.87 7.67 3.68
C LYS A 35 -2.43 8.26 2.34
N LYS A 36 -1.17 8.68 2.23
CA LYS A 36 -0.62 9.24 0.98
C LYS A 36 -0.58 8.21 -0.15
N ILE A 37 -0.17 6.97 0.13
CA ILE A 37 -0.17 5.90 -0.87
C ILE A 37 -1.60 5.58 -1.33
N LEU A 38 -2.53 5.39 -0.39
CA LEU A 38 -3.92 5.08 -0.69
C LEU A 38 -4.58 6.19 -1.50
N TYR A 39 -4.38 7.45 -1.12
CA TYR A 39 -4.86 8.61 -1.86
C TYR A 39 -4.36 8.60 -3.31
N LYS A 40 -3.09 8.26 -3.53
CA LYS A 40 -2.52 8.18 -4.88
C LYS A 40 -3.06 6.99 -5.68
N ILE A 41 -3.18 5.81 -5.06
CA ILE A 41 -3.80 4.63 -5.70
C ILE A 41 -5.23 4.97 -6.16
N ASN A 42 -6.00 5.65 -5.31
CA ASN A 42 -7.37 6.05 -5.62
C ASN A 42 -7.47 7.10 -6.74
N ASN A 43 -6.54 8.07 -6.80
CA ASN A 43 -6.62 9.16 -7.78
C ASN A 43 -5.96 8.86 -9.11
N ASP A 44 -4.86 8.11 -9.14
CA ASP A 44 -4.13 7.84 -10.39
C ASP A 44 -4.69 6.62 -11.14
N CYS A 45 -5.69 5.90 -10.59
CA CYS A 45 -6.26 4.67 -11.14
C CYS A 45 -5.20 3.63 -11.58
N ASN A 46 -3.98 3.75 -11.05
CA ASN A 46 -2.83 3.09 -11.66
C ASN A 46 -2.83 1.61 -11.29
N GLN A 47 -2.97 0.75 -12.30
CA GLN A 47 -3.41 -0.64 -12.14
C GLN A 47 -2.27 -1.63 -11.85
N TYR A 48 -1.05 -1.12 -11.67
CA TYR A 48 0.16 -1.90 -11.91
C TYR A 48 0.91 -2.35 -10.68
N LEU A 49 0.84 -1.61 -9.57
CA LEU A 49 1.35 -2.12 -8.30
C LEU A 49 0.26 -2.96 -7.64
N PHE A 50 0.54 -4.23 -7.36
CA PHE A 50 -0.42 -5.15 -6.74
C PHE A 50 -0.12 -5.42 -5.26
N THR A 51 1.15 -5.40 -4.85
CA THR A 51 1.54 -5.72 -3.48
C THR A 51 2.61 -4.76 -2.97
N LEU A 52 2.31 -4.11 -1.84
CA LEU A 52 3.24 -3.32 -1.06
C LEU A 52 3.54 -4.05 0.26
N CYS A 53 4.81 -4.28 0.51
CA CYS A 53 5.31 -4.93 1.71
C CYS A 53 6.05 -3.89 2.55
N LEU A 54 5.57 -3.66 3.76
CA LEU A 54 6.12 -2.70 4.71
C LEU A 54 6.64 -3.44 5.92
N ARG A 55 7.94 -3.36 6.16
CA ARG A 55 8.52 -3.85 7.40
C ARG A 55 8.37 -2.78 8.49
N ILE A 56 7.56 -3.08 9.49
CA ILE A 56 7.27 -2.21 10.63
C ILE A 56 7.69 -2.96 11.90
N PRO A 57 8.89 -2.68 12.43
CA PRO A 57 9.47 -3.42 13.55
C PRO A 57 8.60 -3.45 14.82
N THR A 58 7.73 -2.46 14.99
CA THR A 58 6.86 -2.27 16.15
C THR A 58 5.38 -2.59 15.86
N VAL A 59 5.08 -3.30 14.76
CA VAL A 59 3.68 -3.59 14.41
C VAL A 59 3.01 -4.45 15.48
N ASP A 60 1.91 -3.94 16.02
CA ASP A 60 0.99 -4.67 16.86
C ASP A 60 -0.39 -4.82 16.19
N ASP A 61 -1.29 -5.56 16.82
CA ASP A 61 -2.62 -5.79 16.25
C ASP A 61 -3.49 -4.52 16.24
N ARG A 62 -3.22 -3.56 17.15
CA ARG A 62 -3.92 -2.27 17.18
C ARG A 62 -3.53 -1.41 15.97
N MET A 63 -2.27 -1.42 15.56
CA MET A 63 -1.82 -0.78 14.34
C MET A 63 -2.49 -1.42 13.11
N LEU A 64 -2.66 -2.74 13.09
CA LEU A 64 -3.36 -3.42 12.01
C LEU A 64 -4.82 -2.98 11.90
N GLU A 65 -5.52 -2.87 13.04
CA GLU A 65 -6.91 -2.37 13.08
C GLU A 65 -7.00 -0.92 12.60
N LYS A 66 -6.13 -0.04 13.11
CA LYS A 66 -6.06 1.34 12.63
C LYS A 66 -5.81 1.45 11.14
N LEU A 67 -4.95 0.60 10.58
CA LEU A 67 -4.70 0.57 9.14
C LEU A 67 -5.93 0.15 8.35
N LYS A 68 -6.68 -0.85 8.85
CA LYS A 68 -7.97 -1.23 8.25
C LYS A 68 -8.96 -0.07 8.30
N ASP A 69 -9.04 0.64 9.42
CA ASP A 69 -9.94 1.80 9.58
C ASP A 69 -9.56 2.95 8.64
N ILE A 70 -8.26 3.22 8.47
CA ILE A 70 -7.76 4.21 7.50
C ILE A 70 -8.17 3.79 6.09
N ILE A 71 -7.98 2.53 5.71
CA ILE A 71 -8.35 2.06 4.37
C ILE A 71 -9.86 2.14 4.14
N ASN A 72 -10.66 1.70 5.13
CA ASN A 72 -12.12 1.75 5.08
C ASN A 72 -12.63 3.18 4.97
N SER A 73 -12.11 4.10 5.77
CA SER A 73 -12.50 5.52 5.76
C SER A 73 -12.11 6.22 4.46
N ASN A 74 -11.01 5.81 3.83
CA ASN A 74 -10.56 6.34 2.53
C ASN A 74 -11.22 5.65 1.33
N LYS A 75 -12.14 4.69 1.54
CA LYS A 75 -12.91 3.97 0.51
C LYS A 75 -12.04 3.60 -0.70
N LEU A 76 -11.03 2.76 -0.50
CA LEU A 76 -10.23 2.24 -1.61
C LEU A 76 -11.15 1.71 -2.73
N LEU A 77 -10.92 2.18 -3.95
CA LEU A 77 -11.70 1.76 -5.14
C LEU A 77 -11.37 0.34 -5.63
N VAL A 78 -10.46 -0.35 -4.93
CA VAL A 78 -9.89 -1.65 -5.30
C VAL A 78 -10.07 -2.64 -4.16
N CYS A 79 -10.31 -3.91 -4.49
CA CYS A 79 -10.26 -4.96 -3.48
C CYS A 79 -8.87 -5.02 -2.86
N TYR A 80 -8.79 -5.02 -1.52
CA TYR A 80 -7.53 -5.04 -0.79
C TYR A 80 -7.50 -6.18 0.23
N LYS A 81 -6.28 -6.60 0.58
CA LYS A 81 -5.99 -7.57 1.61
C LYS A 81 -4.81 -7.08 2.43
N ILE A 82 -4.98 -7.06 3.75
CA ILE A 82 -3.89 -6.78 4.69
C ILE A 82 -3.51 -8.08 5.38
N LYS A 83 -2.23 -8.44 5.34
CA LYS A 83 -1.69 -9.60 6.05
C LYS A 83 -0.51 -9.17 6.89
N ARG A 84 -0.44 -9.62 8.15
CA ARG A 84 0.74 -9.51 8.99
C ARG A 84 1.52 -10.83 8.98
N VAL A 85 2.83 -10.76 8.83
CA VAL A 85 3.76 -11.89 9.02
C VAL A 85 4.92 -11.37 9.86
N PHE A 86 5.02 -11.80 11.12
CA PHE A 86 5.99 -11.25 12.09
C PHE A 86 5.91 -9.70 12.21
N ASP A 87 7.01 -9.02 11.90
CA ASP A 87 7.20 -7.57 11.89
C ASP A 87 6.93 -6.93 10.51
N VAL A 88 6.24 -7.66 9.62
CA VAL A 88 5.97 -7.23 8.26
C VAL A 88 4.47 -7.16 7.99
N ILE A 89 4.02 -6.03 7.45
CA ILE A 89 2.67 -5.83 6.94
C ILE A 89 2.70 -5.88 5.42
N TYR A 90 1.86 -6.74 4.86
CA TYR A 90 1.59 -6.82 3.44
C TYR A 90 0.26 -6.13 3.17
N LEU A 91 0.29 -5.09 2.36
CA LEU A 91 -0.88 -4.46 1.76
C LEU A 91 -0.93 -4.89 0.30
N GLN A 92 -1.88 -5.77 -0.02
CA GLN A 92 -2.12 -6.22 -1.38
C GLN A 92 -3.43 -5.62 -1.87
N TRP A 93 -3.50 -5.25 -3.15
CA TRP A 93 -4.74 -4.89 -3.80
C TRP A 93 -4.82 -5.44 -5.21
N LYS A 94 -6.05 -5.64 -5.67
CA LYS A 94 -6.36 -6.06 -7.04
C LYS A 94 -7.29 -5.02 -7.63
N ASN A 95 -6.93 -4.52 -8.81
CA ASN A 95 -7.82 -3.70 -9.58
C ASN A 95 -8.81 -4.62 -10.34
N ASP A 96 -10.09 -4.56 -9.99
CA ASP A 96 -11.12 -5.40 -10.61
C ASP A 96 -11.56 -4.90 -11.99
N TYR A 97 -11.11 -3.71 -12.44
CA TYR A 97 -11.39 -3.19 -13.78
C TYR A 97 -10.70 -3.94 -14.94
N HIS A 98 -10.02 -5.07 -14.67
CA HIS A 98 -9.32 -5.88 -15.66
C HIS A 98 -9.86 -7.31 -15.83
N GLN A 99 -11.12 -7.57 -15.45
CA GLN A 99 -11.76 -8.86 -15.80
C GLN A 99 -12.42 -8.92 -17.19
N ASP A 100 -12.47 -7.83 -17.97
CA ASP A 100 -13.15 -7.82 -19.28
C ASP A 100 -12.22 -7.87 -20.51
N PHE A 101 -10.98 -8.36 -20.38
CA PHE A 101 -10.12 -8.62 -21.53
C PHE A 101 -9.48 -10.01 -21.49
N ILE A 102 -10.29 -11.08 -21.62
CA ILE A 102 -9.97 -12.29 -22.39
C ILE A 102 -11.25 -12.83 -23.01
#